data_AF-A0A1E5A314-F1
#
_entry.id   AF-A0A1E5A314-F1
#
_cell.length_a   1.000
_cell.length_b   1.000
_cell.length_c   1.000
_cell.angle_alpha   90.00
_cell.angle_beta   90.00
_cell.angle_gamma   90.00
#
_symmetry.space_group_name_H-M   'P 1'
#
loop_
_entity.id
_entity.type
_entity.pdbx_description
1 polymer ?
#
loop_
_entity_poly.entity_id
_entity_poly.type
_entity_poly.pdbx_seq_one_letter_code
_entity_poly.pdbx_strand_id
1 'polypeptide(L)'
;MTTFTNTPGKNLKNIHFDVLGWKSNLQFIQGEILFIHQLLNSYVFEPVTPNLFERLQEYRQDIKIVENAIKKLNDAIKKHENELGGILDCDTISYDDSYYDKHHKLKNNFEDFCKKFQTLKSKVFSYAGGVLKRNKK
;
A
#
# COMPACT_ATOMS: atom_id res chain seq x y z
N MET A 1 -5.06 37.43 11.61
CA MET A 1 -5.68 36.19 11.12
C MET A 1 -5.73 36.25 9.61
N THR A 2 -4.76 35.63 8.93
CA THR A 2 -4.71 35.59 7.45
C THR A 2 -5.37 34.31 6.97
N THR A 3 -6.53 34.45 6.33
CA THR A 3 -7.24 33.38 5.64
C THR A 3 -6.40 32.87 4.48
N PHE A 4 -5.92 31.63 4.56
CA PHE A 4 -5.33 30.92 3.43
C PHE A 4 -6.43 30.65 2.41
N THR A 5 -6.56 31.52 1.41
CA THR A 5 -7.41 31.28 0.24
C THR A 5 -6.75 30.17 -0.57
N ASN A 6 -7.21 28.93 -0.35
CA ASN A 6 -6.75 27.75 -1.06
C ASN A 6 -7.27 27.83 -2.51
N THR A 7 -6.43 28.26 -3.45
CA THR A 7 -6.81 28.41 -4.85
C THR A 7 -7.10 27.04 -5.47
N PRO A 8 -8.22 26.86 -6.20
CA PRO A 8 -8.65 25.61 -6.81
C PRO A 8 -7.56 24.79 -7.53
N GLY A 9 -6.73 25.45 -8.36
CA GLY A 9 -5.66 24.79 -9.10
C GLY A 9 -4.51 24.26 -8.23
N LYS A 10 -4.30 24.83 -7.04
CA LYS A 10 -3.30 24.35 -6.08
C LYS A 10 -3.74 23.03 -5.43
N ASN A 11 -5.05 22.81 -5.27
CA ASN A 11 -5.59 21.61 -4.64
C ASN A 11 -5.56 20.40 -5.58
N LEU A 12 -5.98 20.56 -6.84
CA LEU A 12 -5.91 19.48 -7.85
C LEU A 12 -4.49 19.00 -8.13
N LYS A 13 -3.51 19.93 -8.13
CA LYS A 13 -2.09 19.58 -8.26
C LYS A 13 -1.59 18.72 -7.10
N ASN A 14 -2.01 19.02 -5.87
CA ASN A 14 -1.67 18.21 -4.70
C ASN A 14 -2.30 16.82 -4.80
N ILE A 15 -3.57 16.74 -5.21
CA ILE A 15 -4.25 15.46 -5.45
C ILE A 15 -3.49 14.61 -6.49
N HIS A 16 -3.05 15.23 -7.59
CA HIS A 16 -2.25 14.55 -8.60
C HIS A 16 -0.94 13.99 -8.02
N PHE A 17 -0.21 14.78 -7.22
CA PHE A 17 1.01 14.32 -6.57
C PHE A 17 0.77 13.20 -5.56
N ASP A 18 -0.32 13.27 -4.79
CA ASP A 18 -0.71 12.22 -3.87
C ASP A 18 -0.94 10.91 -4.64
N VAL A 19 -1.69 10.94 -5.75
CA VAL A 19 -1.92 9.78 -6.63
C VAL A 19 -0.61 9.19 -7.16
N LEU A 20 0.31 10.02 -7.67
CA LEU A 20 1.61 9.57 -8.15
C LEU A 20 2.44 8.93 -7.03
N GLY A 21 2.45 9.55 -5.85
CA GLY A 21 3.12 9.04 -4.66
C GLY A 21 2.56 7.70 -4.22
N TRP A 22 1.24 7.51 -4.25
CA TRP A 22 0.60 6.24 -3.91
C TRP A 22 0.97 5.14 -4.91
N LYS A 23 0.95 5.43 -6.22
CA LYS A 23 1.35 4.47 -7.27
C LYS A 23 2.80 4.00 -7.08
N SER A 24 3.71 4.94 -6.87
CA SER A 24 5.13 4.62 -6.65
C SER A 24 5.33 3.76 -5.39
N ASN A 25 4.67 4.11 -4.29
CA ASN A 25 4.73 3.33 -3.05
C ASN A 25 4.16 1.92 -3.22
N LEU A 26 3.01 1.76 -3.89
CA LEU A 26 2.44 0.43 -4.14
C LEU A 26 3.36 -0.44 -4.98
N GLN A 27 4.00 0.13 -6.01
CA GLN A 27 4.98 -0.59 -6.82
C GLN A 27 6.20 -1.03 -6.00
N PHE A 28 6.70 -0.18 -5.11
CA PHE A 28 7.78 -0.55 -4.20
C PHE A 28 7.35 -1.69 -3.26
N ILE A 29 6.18 -1.56 -2.63
CA ILE A 29 5.63 -2.57 -1.73
C ILE A 29 5.43 -3.92 -2.45
N GLN A 30 5.01 -3.93 -3.71
CA GLN A 30 4.93 -5.16 -4.52
C GLN A 30 6.28 -5.86 -4.64
N GLY A 31 7.36 -5.10 -4.87
CA GLY A 31 8.72 -5.64 -4.88
C GLY A 31 9.12 -6.24 -3.53
N GLU A 32 8.79 -5.56 -2.44
CA GLU A 32 9.05 -6.05 -1.08
C GLU A 32 8.28 -7.34 -0.77
N ILE A 33 7.03 -7.45 -1.22
CA ILE A 33 6.22 -8.67 -1.07
C ILE A 33 6.82 -9.81 -1.86
N LEU A 34 7.25 -9.57 -3.10
CA LEU A 34 7.91 -10.59 -3.91
C LEU A 34 9.17 -11.11 -3.21
N PHE A 35 9.99 -10.20 -2.69
CA PHE A 35 11.18 -10.56 -1.92
C PHE A 35 10.83 -11.38 -0.67
N ILE A 36 9.85 -10.94 0.12
CA ILE A 36 9.39 -11.67 1.31
C ILE A 36 8.89 -13.07 0.93
N HIS A 37 8.12 -13.19 -0.14
CA HIS A 37 7.60 -14.46 -0.61
C HIS A 37 8.72 -15.42 -1.00
N GLN A 38 9.72 -14.95 -1.75
CA GLN A 38 10.91 -15.72 -2.10
C GLN A 38 11.72 -16.13 -0.87
N LEU A 39 11.91 -15.21 0.08
CA LEU A 39 12.61 -15.47 1.33
C LEU A 39 11.95 -16.60 2.12
N LEU A 40 10.64 -16.52 2.34
CA LEU A 40 9.87 -17.50 3.12
C LEU A 40 9.69 -18.86 2.41
N ASN A 41 9.97 -18.94 1.11
CA ASN A 41 9.98 -20.18 0.35
C ASN A 41 11.38 -20.77 0.15
N SER A 42 12.42 -20.13 0.69
CA SER A 42 13.78 -20.67 0.62
C SER A 42 13.98 -21.81 1.62
N TYR A 43 14.91 -22.73 1.30
CA TYR A 43 15.20 -23.92 2.10
C TYR A 43 15.54 -23.63 3.57
N VAL A 44 16.06 -22.43 3.86
CA VAL A 44 16.43 -21.98 5.21
C VAL A 44 15.20 -21.88 6.13
N PHE A 45 14.02 -21.75 5.55
CA PHE A 45 12.73 -21.59 6.22
C PHE A 45 11.88 -22.84 6.21
N GLU A 46 12.37 -23.97 5.67
CA GLU A 46 11.69 -25.24 5.82
C GLU A 46 11.61 -25.62 7.31
N PRO A 47 10.40 -25.66 7.88
CA PRO A 47 10.25 -25.77 9.32
C PRO A 47 10.45 -27.24 9.75
N VAL A 48 11.43 -27.45 10.61
CA VAL A 48 11.67 -28.74 11.30
C VAL A 48 10.77 -28.94 12.53
N THR A 49 9.98 -27.93 12.92
CA THR A 49 9.10 -27.98 14.10
C THR A 49 7.70 -27.43 13.79
N PRO A 50 6.61 -28.01 14.34
CA PRO A 50 5.22 -27.60 14.04
C PRO A 50 4.91 -26.11 14.21
N ASN A 51 5.35 -25.47 15.30
CA ASN A 51 5.07 -24.05 15.57
C ASN A 51 5.65 -23.10 14.49
N LEU A 52 6.85 -23.43 13.96
CA LEU A 52 7.47 -22.64 12.89
C LEU A 52 6.72 -22.82 11.57
N PHE A 53 6.12 -23.98 11.33
CA PHE A 53 5.30 -24.24 10.16
C PHE A 53 3.99 -23.47 10.21
N GLU A 54 3.28 -23.47 11.34
CA GLU A 54 2.03 -22.71 11.52
C GLU A 54 2.24 -21.22 11.23
N ARG A 55 3.25 -20.60 11.86
CA ARG A 55 3.59 -19.19 11.61
C ARG A 55 3.97 -18.90 10.16
N LEU A 56 4.68 -19.82 9.51
CA LEU A 56 5.04 -19.69 8.10
C LEU A 56 3.79 -19.69 7.21
N GLN A 57 2.83 -20.57 7.50
CA GLN A 57 1.55 -20.62 6.77
C GLN A 57 0.71 -19.36 7.01
N GLU A 58 0.66 -18.85 8.25
CA GLU A 58 0.00 -17.58 8.58
C GLU A 58 0.56 -16.43 7.74
N TYR A 59 1.89 -16.28 7.68
CA TYR A 59 2.50 -15.22 6.87
C TYR A 59 2.25 -15.38 5.38
N ARG A 60 2.20 -16.61 4.86
CA ARG A 60 1.83 -16.87 3.45
C ARG A 60 0.40 -16.43 3.16
N GLN A 61 -0.53 -16.63 4.10
CA GLN A 61 -1.90 -16.19 3.95
C GLN A 61 -2.01 -14.65 4.04
N ASP A 62 -1.32 -14.04 4.99
CA ASP A 62 -1.27 -12.58 5.13
C ASP A 62 -0.70 -11.90 3.87
N ILE A 63 0.33 -12.49 3.25
CA ILE A 63 0.88 -12.01 1.98
C ILE A 63 -0.19 -11.98 0.89
N LYS A 64 -0.98 -13.06 0.73
CA LYS A 64 -2.07 -13.10 -0.26
C LYS A 64 -3.12 -12.02 0.00
N ILE A 65 -3.43 -11.74 1.27
CA ILE A 65 -4.36 -10.68 1.66
C ILE A 65 -3.81 -9.32 1.22
N VAL A 66 -2.52 -9.07 1.45
CA VAL A 66 -1.85 -7.82 1.03
C VAL A 66 -1.83 -7.69 -0.49
N GLU A 67 -1.49 -8.74 -1.23
CA GLU A 67 -1.50 -8.74 -2.70
C GLU A 67 -2.89 -8.37 -3.27
N ASN A 68 -3.96 -8.92 -2.67
CA ASN A 68 -5.32 -8.59 -3.05
C ASN A 68 -5.69 -7.14 -2.69
N ALA A 69 -5.21 -6.63 -1.54
CA ALA A 69 -5.41 -5.24 -1.16
C ALA A 69 -4.71 -4.27 -2.12
N ILE A 70 -3.50 -4.60 -2.58
CA ILE A 70 -2.77 -3.82 -3.57
C ILE A 70 -3.55 -3.74 -4.88
N LYS A 71 -4.08 -4.87 -5.38
CA LYS A 71 -4.91 -4.88 -6.59
C LYS A 71 -6.10 -3.92 -6.46
N LYS A 72 -6.85 -4.02 -5.36
CA LYS A 72 -8.00 -3.15 -5.08
C LYS A 72 -7.61 -1.67 -4.98
N LEU A 73 -6.48 -1.35 -4.34
CA LEU A 73 -5.99 0.02 -4.24
C LEU A 73 -5.54 0.56 -5.59
N ASN A 74 -4.83 -0.23 -6.40
CA ASN A 74 -4.45 0.17 -7.76
C ASN A 74 -5.68 0.49 -8.62
N ASP A 75 -6.72 -0.34 -8.55
CA ASP A 75 -7.97 -0.10 -9.29
C ASP A 75 -8.66 1.19 -8.81
N ALA A 76 -8.71 1.41 -7.49
CA ALA A 76 -9.30 2.62 -6.91
C ALA A 76 -8.51 3.89 -7.28
N ILE A 77 -7.17 3.82 -7.24
CA ILE A 77 -6.27 4.91 -7.62
C ILE A 77 -6.42 5.22 -9.11
N LYS A 78 -6.43 4.21 -9.97
CA LYS A 78 -6.62 4.38 -11.42
C LYS A 78 -7.97 5.03 -11.74
N LYS A 79 -9.04 4.59 -11.07
CA LYS A 79 -10.36 5.21 -11.22
C LYS A 79 -10.32 6.69 -10.81
N HIS A 80 -9.71 7.00 -9.66
CA HIS A 80 -9.62 8.36 -9.14
C HIS A 80 -8.75 9.28 -10.02
N GLU A 81 -7.67 8.74 -10.60
CA GLU A 81 -6.80 9.43 -11.57
C GLU A 81 -7.55 9.74 -12.88
N ASN A 82 -8.37 8.80 -13.37
CA ASN A 82 -9.22 9.03 -14.55
C ASN A 82 -10.27 10.12 -14.28
N GLU A 83 -10.90 10.10 -13.11
CA GLU A 83 -11.84 11.15 -12.67
C GLU A 83 -11.13 12.52 -12.61
N LEU A 84 -9.88 12.57 -12.14
CA LEU A 84 -9.07 13.79 -12.13
C LEU A 84 -8.85 14.34 -13.55
N GLY A 85 -8.50 13.46 -14.49
CA GLY A 85 -8.30 13.83 -15.90
C GLY A 85 -9.55 14.47 -16.48
N GLY A 86 -10.72 13.84 -16.28
CA GLY A 86 -11.99 14.39 -16.74
C GLY A 86 -12.36 15.75 -16.11
N ILE A 87 -11.98 15.98 -14.85
CA ILE A 87 -12.17 17.29 -14.20
C ILE A 87 -11.26 18.37 -14.82
N LEU A 88 -10.02 18.01 -15.17
CA LEU A 88 -9.08 18.94 -15.80
C LEU A 88 -9.45 19.29 -17.24
N ASP A 89 -10.14 18.39 -17.95
CA ASP A 89 -10.59 18.58 -19.34
C ASP A 89 -11.87 19.44 -19.46
N CYS A 90 -12.61 19.65 -18.37
CA CYS A 90 -13.84 20.46 -18.35
C CYS A 90 -13.55 21.92 -17.98
N ASP A 91 -13.73 22.86 -18.92
CA ASP A 91 -13.57 24.32 -18.70
C ASP A 91 -14.63 24.91 -17.74
N THR A 92 -15.74 24.22 -17.54
CA THR A 92 -16.79 24.58 -16.57
C THR A 92 -16.55 23.81 -15.29
N ILE A 93 -15.74 24.38 -14.40
CA ILE A 93 -15.38 23.76 -13.13
C ILE A 93 -16.59 23.79 -12.19
N SER A 94 -17.50 22.82 -12.35
CA SER A 94 -18.41 22.47 -11.26
C SER A 94 -17.61 21.65 -10.26
N TYR A 95 -17.07 22.33 -9.26
CA TYR A 95 -16.46 21.71 -8.08
C TYR A 95 -17.48 20.76 -7.45
N ASP A 96 -17.28 19.46 -7.60
CA ASP A 96 -18.06 18.48 -6.87
C ASP A 96 -17.31 18.16 -5.58
N ASP A 97 -17.80 18.66 -4.45
CA ASP A 97 -17.29 18.31 -3.10
C ASP A 97 -17.19 16.79 -2.92
N SER A 98 -18.00 16.00 -3.65
CA SER A 98 -17.92 14.55 -3.67
C SER A 98 -16.58 14.01 -4.16
N TYR A 99 -15.87 14.71 -5.05
CA TYR A 99 -14.55 14.29 -5.52
C TYR A 99 -13.49 14.42 -4.43
N TYR A 100 -13.49 15.51 -3.66
CA TYR A 100 -12.59 15.71 -2.54
C TYR A 100 -12.83 14.70 -1.43
N ASP A 101 -14.10 14.38 -1.15
CA ASP A 101 -14.46 13.33 -0.20
C ASP A 101 -13.96 11.95 -0.64
N LYS A 102 -14.08 11.63 -1.93
CA LYS A 102 -13.51 10.39 -2.50
C LYS A 102 -11.99 10.37 -2.36
N HIS A 103 -11.32 11.48 -2.66
CA HIS A 103 -9.87 11.61 -2.50
C HIS A 103 -9.45 11.35 -1.05
N HIS A 104 -10.11 12.00 -0.09
CA HIS A 104 -9.80 11.84 1.34
C HIS A 104 -10.05 10.40 1.82
N LYS A 105 -11.15 9.76 1.39
CA LYS A 105 -11.42 8.35 1.69
C LYS A 105 -10.34 7.43 1.11
N LEU A 106 -9.91 7.67 -0.14
CA LEU A 106 -8.85 6.90 -0.77
C LEU A 106 -7.51 7.07 -0.06
N LYS A 107 -7.18 8.30 0.35
CA LYS A 107 -6.00 8.60 1.17
C LYS A 107 -6.00 7.82 2.47
N ASN A 108 -7.09 7.85 3.24
CA ASN A 108 -7.20 7.11 4.49
C ASN A 108 -7.04 5.59 4.27
N ASN A 109 -7.66 5.05 3.22
CA ASN A 109 -7.53 3.64 2.87
C ASN A 109 -6.09 3.26 2.52
N PHE A 110 -5.39 4.12 1.78
CA PHE A 110 -3.98 3.92 1.43
C PHE A 110 -3.08 3.97 2.67
N GLU A 111 -3.26 4.97 3.54
CA GLU A 111 -2.48 5.11 4.79
C GLU A 111 -2.69 3.91 5.73
N ASP A 112 -3.93 3.45 5.88
CA ASP A 112 -4.24 2.28 6.69
C ASP A 112 -3.67 1.00 6.11
N PHE A 113 -3.67 0.86 4.79
CA PHE A 113 -2.98 -0.24 4.11
C PHE A 113 -1.48 -0.20 4.40
N CYS A 114 -0.82 0.96 4.29
CA CYS A 114 0.60 1.11 4.58
C CYS A 114 0.93 0.71 6.03
N LYS A 115 0.13 1.13 7.02
CA LYS A 115 0.31 0.74 8.44
C LYS A 115 0.18 -0.76 8.64
N LYS A 116 -0.83 -1.38 8.03
CA LYS A 116 -1.04 -2.85 8.09
C LYS A 116 0.13 -3.61 7.46
N PHE A 117 0.59 -3.16 6.29
CA PHE A 117 1.73 -3.75 5.62
C PHE A 117 3.02 -3.60 6.44
N GLN A 118 3.31 -2.42 6.99
CA GLN A 118 4.48 -2.22 7.87
C GLN A 118 4.45 -3.14 9.10
N THR A 119 3.27 -3.35 9.68
CA THR A 119 3.08 -4.28 10.79
C THR A 119 3.40 -5.72 10.38
N LEU A 120 2.88 -6.18 9.25
CA LEU A 120 3.19 -7.51 8.71
C LEU A 120 4.68 -7.66 8.43
N LYS A 121 5.28 -6.70 7.72
CA LYS A 121 6.70 -6.68 7.37
C LYS A 121 7.59 -6.81 8.62
N SER A 122 7.25 -6.07 9.68
CA SER A 122 7.99 -6.12 10.95
C SER A 122 7.93 -7.50 11.62
N LYS A 123 6.75 -8.14 11.60
CA LYS A 123 6.56 -9.50 12.12
C LYS A 123 7.35 -10.53 11.32
N VAL A 124 7.26 -10.47 9.99
CA VAL A 124 7.98 -11.37 9.08
C VAL A 124 9.49 -11.23 9.26
N PHE A 125 10.02 -10.00 9.34
CA PHE A 125 11.46 -9.78 9.53
C PHE A 125 11.95 -10.25 10.89
N SER A 126 11.15 -10.08 11.94
CA SER A 126 11.47 -10.60 13.27
C SER A 126 11.54 -12.13 13.27
N TYR A 127 10.56 -12.78 12.64
CA TYR A 127 10.55 -14.23 12.45
C TYR A 127 11.77 -14.70 11.65
N ALA A 128 12.02 -14.06 10.51
CA ALA A 128 13.13 -14.42 9.63
C ALA A 128 14.49 -14.21 10.29
N GLY A 129 14.70 -13.10 10.99
CA GLY A 129 15.91 -12.87 11.78
C GLY A 129 16.10 -13.95 12.85
N GLY A 130 15.02 -14.42 13.48
CA GLY A 130 15.06 -15.52 14.44
C GLY A 130 15.49 -16.86 13.82
N VAL A 131 14.93 -17.21 12.67
CA VAL A 131 15.30 -18.43 11.92
C VAL A 131 16.76 -18.37 11.46
N LEU A 132 17.17 -17.26 10.86
CA LEU A 132 18.54 -17.07 10.36
C LEU A 132 19.59 -17.14 11.48
N LYS A 133 19.30 -16.61 12.67
CA LYS A 133 20.19 -16.70 13.83
C LYS A 133 20.36 -18.13 14.33
N ARG A 134 19.31 -18.95 14.31
CA ARG A 134 19.37 -20.37 14.72
C ARG A 134 20.14 -21.24 13.74
N ASN A 135 20.09 -20.89 12.46
CA ASN A 135 20.79 -21.60 11.38
C ASN A 135 22.24 -21.14 11.18
N LYS A 136 22.71 -20.16 11.97
CA LYS A 136 24.10 -19.70 11.95
C LYS A 136 24.97 -20.70 12.71
N LYS A 137 25.50 -21.69 11.98
CA LYS A 137 26.63 -22.50 12.44
C LYS A 137 27.88 -21.63 12.60
#